data_AF-A0A1M4TYM6-F1
#
_entry.id   AF-A0A1M4TYM6-F1
#
_cell.length_a   1.000
_cell.length_b   1.000
_cell.length_c   1.000
_cell.angle_alpha   90.00
_cell.angle_beta   90.00
_cell.angle_gamma   90.00
#
_symmetry.space_group_name_H-M   'P 1'
#
loop_
_entity.id
_entity.type
_entity.pdbx_description
1 polymer ?
#
loop_
_entity_poly.entity_id
_entity_poly.type
_entity_poly.pdbx_seq_one_letter_code
_entity_poly.pdbx_strand_id
1 'polypeptide(L)'
;MLSGDWVLEQNTVKFLFQNREYFWEMPEDYEMPSKALLDLAEFLLLQPYGKVAESQASRKFGSRVGVAYSGGVDSTAAMNLLPDPIAVYTQIVKPSAIHKMDNALAALKERDGLAIKSNYDELPKQYKRSPGFYGAGGFTITLVLLADYLDLHTVADGNVLETVYLFSAHGHGTKYTPRDFSSVLERFEKAGLYYSMPCAGLTEVSTTLIAGESDYVMGCMRGDLGTPCNYCAKCYRKSALAGHPIATCPEAEKKINKEYVSMLPSLLWAVERCGLEHPKLSPLKKDISWVDKWYADSIKYVPGKLREFFTKRLEDFGIESLHGVSPLQEWESR
;
A
#
# COMPACT_ATOMS: atom_id res chain seq x y z
N MET A 1 5.11 -7.87 -30.31
CA MET A 1 4.91 -8.38 -28.94
C MET A 1 6.13 -8.02 -28.13
N LEU A 2 5.98 -7.22 -27.08
CA LEU A 2 7.02 -6.98 -26.09
C LEU A 2 6.68 -7.86 -24.88
N SER A 3 6.84 -9.17 -25.01
CA SER A 3 6.74 -10.09 -23.88
C SER A 3 8.12 -10.25 -23.25
N GLY A 4 8.17 -10.38 -21.93
CA GLY A 4 9.39 -10.85 -21.28
C GLY A 4 9.38 -12.38 -21.18
N ASP A 5 10.54 -12.94 -20.85
CA ASP A 5 10.68 -14.37 -20.60
C ASP A 5 10.84 -14.62 -19.10
N TRP A 6 10.15 -15.64 -18.59
CA TRP A 6 10.24 -16.05 -17.20
C TRP A 6 11.07 -17.34 -17.08
N VAL A 7 12.02 -17.36 -16.16
CA VAL A 7 12.90 -18.51 -15.91
C VAL A 7 12.99 -18.75 -14.40
N LEU A 8 13.02 -20.02 -13.98
CA LEU A 8 13.36 -20.42 -12.62
C LEU A 8 14.73 -21.09 -12.64
N GLU A 9 15.70 -20.50 -11.94
CA GLU A 9 17.04 -21.06 -11.75
C GLU A 9 17.27 -21.31 -10.26
N GLN A 10 17.46 -22.58 -9.87
CA GLN A 10 17.44 -22.98 -8.45
C GLN A 10 16.12 -22.55 -7.80
N ASN A 11 16.17 -21.63 -6.83
CA ASN A 11 15.01 -21.02 -6.17
C ASN A 11 14.81 -19.55 -6.58
N THR A 12 15.42 -19.09 -7.67
CA THR A 12 15.31 -17.69 -8.11
C THR A 12 14.46 -17.58 -9.37
N VAL A 13 13.32 -16.89 -9.25
CA VAL A 13 12.49 -16.55 -10.41
C VAL A 13 13.06 -15.29 -11.05
N LYS A 14 13.22 -15.33 -12.38
CA LYS A 14 13.78 -14.26 -13.19
C LYS A 14 12.81 -13.85 -14.28
N PHE A 15 12.65 -12.55 -14.46
CA PHE A 15 11.96 -11.92 -15.57
C PHE A 15 12.99 -11.22 -16.45
N LEU A 16 13.19 -11.76 -17.65
CA LEU A 16 14.10 -11.24 -18.66
C LEU A 16 13.34 -10.28 -19.57
N PHE A 17 13.68 -9.00 -19.51
CA PHE A 17 13.00 -7.97 -20.27
C PHE A 17 13.95 -6.89 -20.76
N GLN A 18 14.02 -6.71 -22.09
CA GLN A 18 14.86 -5.72 -22.75
C GLN A 18 16.34 -5.76 -22.31
N ASN A 19 16.94 -6.95 -22.36
CA ASN A 19 18.33 -7.22 -21.97
C ASN A 19 18.67 -6.90 -20.51
N ARG A 20 17.67 -6.89 -19.64
CA ARG A 20 17.83 -6.77 -18.19
C ARG A 20 17.09 -7.88 -17.49
N GLU A 21 17.61 -8.24 -16.33
CA GLU A 21 17.08 -9.30 -15.47
C GLU A 21 16.49 -8.66 -14.21
N TYR A 22 15.26 -9.05 -13.91
CA TYR A 22 14.60 -8.76 -12.63
C TYR A 22 14.35 -10.07 -11.92
N PHE A 23 14.70 -10.18 -10.64
CA PHE A 23 14.63 -11.44 -9.93
C PHE A 23 13.88 -11.35 -8.61
N TRP A 24 13.47 -12.52 -8.12
CA TRP A 24 12.92 -12.77 -6.80
C TRP A 24 13.55 -14.04 -6.24
N GLU A 25 14.24 -13.94 -5.09
CA GLU A 25 14.80 -15.09 -4.36
C GLU A 25 13.67 -15.77 -3.56
N MET A 26 13.14 -16.87 -4.09
CA MET A 26 12.00 -17.60 -3.52
C MET A 26 12.45 -18.64 -2.47
N PRO A 27 11.51 -19.23 -1.70
CA PRO A 27 11.80 -20.37 -0.81
C PRO A 27 12.48 -21.54 -1.53
N GLU A 28 13.23 -22.36 -0.79
CA GLU A 28 14.07 -23.43 -1.37
C GLU A 28 13.27 -24.51 -2.14
N ASP A 29 12.04 -24.78 -1.70
CA ASP A 29 11.10 -25.74 -2.29
C ASP A 29 10.11 -25.09 -3.28
N TYR A 30 10.39 -23.86 -3.71
CA TYR A 30 9.55 -23.13 -4.64
C TYR A 30 9.57 -23.74 -6.05
N GLU A 31 8.38 -23.90 -6.63
CA GLU A 31 8.18 -24.26 -8.03
C GLU A 31 7.65 -23.09 -8.84
N MET A 32 7.93 -23.11 -10.16
CA MET A 32 7.48 -22.07 -11.07
C MET A 32 5.95 -21.91 -10.99
N PRO A 33 5.43 -20.67 -10.84
CA PRO A 33 4.00 -20.48 -10.69
C PRO A 33 3.31 -20.69 -12.03
N SER A 34 2.00 -20.92 -11.98
CA SER A 34 1.18 -21.12 -13.16
C SER A 34 1.32 -19.96 -14.16
N LYS A 35 1.16 -20.27 -15.45
CA LYS A 35 1.23 -19.27 -16.53
C LYS A 35 0.31 -18.07 -16.28
N ALA A 36 -0.87 -18.30 -15.69
CA ALA A 36 -1.82 -17.23 -15.34
C ALA A 36 -1.19 -16.18 -14.41
N LEU A 37 -0.41 -16.60 -13.43
CA LEU A 37 0.27 -15.73 -12.48
C LEU A 37 1.47 -15.01 -13.11
N LEU A 38 2.24 -15.70 -13.95
CA LEU A 38 3.35 -15.09 -14.69
C LEU A 38 2.86 -13.97 -15.63
N ASP A 39 1.78 -14.24 -16.35
CA ASP A 39 1.17 -13.26 -17.24
C ASP A 39 0.60 -12.05 -16.46
N LEU A 40 -0.01 -12.30 -15.29
CA LEU A 40 -0.47 -11.24 -14.40
C LEU A 40 0.69 -10.42 -13.84
N ALA A 41 1.78 -11.06 -13.40
CA ALA A 41 2.98 -10.39 -12.91
C ALA A 41 3.59 -9.49 -13.99
N GLU A 42 3.68 -9.98 -15.23
CA GLU A 42 4.13 -9.19 -16.38
C GLU A 42 3.20 -7.98 -16.63
N PHE A 43 1.88 -8.18 -16.61
CA PHE A 43 0.92 -7.08 -16.74
C PHE A 43 1.17 -6.01 -15.68
N LEU A 44 1.31 -6.38 -14.40
CA LEU A 44 1.55 -5.44 -13.30
C LEU A 44 2.88 -4.71 -13.42
N LEU A 45 3.93 -5.39 -13.87
CA LEU A 45 5.25 -4.79 -14.09
C LEU A 45 5.22 -3.75 -15.21
N LEU A 46 4.47 -4.01 -16.29
CA LEU A 46 4.60 -3.28 -17.54
C LEU A 46 3.49 -2.23 -17.80
N GLN A 47 2.28 -2.44 -17.25
CA GLN A 47 1.14 -1.53 -17.47
C GLN A 47 1.38 -0.08 -17.02
N PRO A 48 2.16 0.24 -15.96
CA PRO A 48 2.45 1.63 -15.59
C PRO A 48 3.23 2.40 -16.67
N TYR A 49 3.81 1.69 -17.65
CA TYR A 49 4.60 2.23 -18.74
C TYR A 49 3.87 2.15 -20.09
N GLY A 50 2.55 1.91 -20.08
CA GLY A 50 1.73 1.82 -21.28
C GLY A 50 1.94 0.53 -22.08
N LYS A 51 2.52 -0.51 -21.47
CA LYS A 51 2.74 -1.82 -22.07
C LYS A 51 1.78 -2.82 -21.45
N VAL A 52 0.90 -3.40 -22.24
CA VAL A 52 -0.10 -4.37 -21.77
C VAL A 52 0.14 -5.70 -22.45
N ALA A 53 0.38 -6.74 -21.66
CA ALA A 53 0.36 -8.12 -22.11
C ALA A 53 -1.09 -8.63 -22.06
N GLU A 54 -1.52 -9.34 -23.10
CA GLU A 54 -2.77 -10.09 -23.05
C GLU A 54 -2.51 -11.50 -22.53
N SER A 55 -3.43 -12.00 -21.70
CA SER A 55 -3.44 -13.39 -21.26
C SER A 55 -4.85 -13.93 -21.23
N GLN A 56 -4.94 -15.22 -21.59
CA GLN A 56 -6.13 -16.05 -21.52
C GLN A 56 -5.96 -17.19 -20.50
N ALA A 57 -4.80 -17.27 -19.83
CA ALA A 57 -4.53 -18.31 -18.86
C ALA A 57 -5.26 -18.00 -17.54
N SER A 58 -5.79 -19.05 -16.91
CA SER A 58 -6.44 -18.97 -15.61
C SER A 58 -6.01 -20.16 -14.76
N ARG A 59 -6.07 -19.99 -13.44
CA ARG A 59 -5.87 -21.07 -12.47
C ARG A 59 -7.05 -21.12 -11.49
N LYS A 60 -7.16 -22.21 -10.73
CA LYS A 60 -8.09 -22.27 -9.61
C LYS A 60 -7.65 -21.30 -8.52
N PHE A 61 -8.61 -20.67 -7.85
CA PHE A 61 -8.36 -19.89 -6.64
C PHE A 61 -7.84 -20.81 -5.52
N GLY A 62 -6.91 -20.30 -4.71
CA GLY A 62 -6.46 -20.98 -3.51
C GLY A 62 -7.40 -20.82 -2.32
N SER A 63 -6.86 -20.92 -1.10
CA SER A 63 -7.61 -20.82 0.15
C SER A 63 -7.15 -19.72 1.12
N ARG A 64 -5.98 -19.10 0.89
CA ARG A 64 -5.39 -18.12 1.83
C ARG A 64 -5.37 -16.68 1.31
N VAL A 65 -5.13 -15.74 2.22
CA VAL A 65 -4.97 -14.32 1.96
C VAL A 65 -3.51 -13.93 2.17
N GLY A 66 -2.94 -13.17 1.24
CA GLY A 66 -1.62 -12.56 1.39
C GLY A 66 -1.68 -11.04 1.37
N VAL A 67 -0.84 -10.37 2.16
CA VAL A 67 -0.73 -8.91 2.22
C VAL A 67 0.68 -8.48 1.82
N ALA A 68 0.77 -7.55 0.88
CA ALA A 68 2.01 -6.88 0.49
C ALA A 68 2.42 -5.98 1.65
N TYR A 69 3.18 -6.54 2.57
CA TYR A 69 3.46 -5.97 3.87
C TYR A 69 4.71 -5.13 3.80
N SER A 70 4.62 -3.84 4.13
CA SER A 70 5.73 -2.89 4.05
C SER A 70 6.38 -2.55 5.38
N GLY A 71 5.88 -3.13 6.49
CA GLY A 71 6.24 -2.70 7.85
C GLY A 71 5.66 -1.34 8.25
N GLY A 72 4.79 -0.76 7.43
CA GLY A 72 4.14 0.51 7.69
C GLY A 72 2.79 0.35 8.40
N VAL A 73 2.29 1.47 8.93
CA VAL A 73 0.97 1.56 9.58
C VAL A 73 -0.15 1.04 8.67
N ASP A 74 -0.17 1.46 7.40
CA ASP A 74 -1.33 1.18 6.53
C ASP A 74 -1.38 -0.28 6.07
N SER A 75 -0.21 -0.92 5.87
CA SER A 75 -0.14 -2.36 5.58
C SER A 75 -0.37 -3.22 6.84
N THR A 76 -0.04 -2.70 8.02
CA THR A 76 -0.40 -3.33 9.31
C THR A 76 -1.90 -3.26 9.56
N ALA A 77 -2.55 -2.13 9.24
CA ALA A 77 -4.00 -2.04 9.30
C ALA A 77 -4.66 -3.05 8.36
N ALA A 78 -4.15 -3.23 7.14
CA ALA A 78 -4.63 -4.26 6.22
C ALA A 78 -4.52 -5.67 6.80
N MET A 79 -3.44 -5.99 7.50
CA MET A 79 -3.28 -7.28 8.22
C MET A 79 -4.37 -7.48 9.28
N ASN A 80 -4.70 -6.43 10.04
CA ASN A 80 -5.67 -6.52 11.14
C ASN A 80 -7.14 -6.55 10.68
N LEU A 81 -7.40 -6.25 9.40
CA LEU A 81 -8.73 -6.19 8.76
C LEU A 81 -9.07 -7.43 7.92
N LEU A 82 -8.12 -8.33 7.71
CA LEU A 82 -8.28 -9.53 6.89
C LEU A 82 -8.11 -10.79 7.76
N PRO A 83 -8.74 -11.93 7.39
CA PRO A 83 -8.66 -13.15 8.18
C PRO A 83 -7.34 -13.88 7.94
N ASP A 84 -6.57 -14.10 9.01
CA ASP A 84 -5.29 -14.85 9.02
C ASP A 84 -4.38 -14.59 7.80
N PRO A 85 -4.05 -13.32 7.47
CA PRO A 85 -3.28 -13.02 6.29
C PRO A 85 -1.79 -13.34 6.46
N ILE A 86 -1.16 -13.80 5.39
CA ILE A 86 0.29 -13.98 5.31
C ILE A 86 0.94 -12.65 4.94
N ALA A 87 1.83 -12.15 5.79
CA ALA A 87 2.64 -10.98 5.48
C ALA A 87 3.79 -11.35 4.54
N VAL A 88 3.89 -10.65 3.39
CA VAL A 88 5.01 -10.80 2.46
C VAL A 88 5.62 -9.44 2.18
N TYR A 89 6.91 -9.30 2.49
CA TYR A 89 7.70 -8.10 2.22
C TYR A 89 8.66 -8.33 1.06
N THR A 90 8.67 -7.42 0.10
CA THR A 90 9.69 -7.40 -0.95
C THR A 90 10.90 -6.61 -0.46
N GLN A 91 11.97 -7.33 -0.11
CA GLN A 91 13.23 -6.75 0.33
C GLN A 91 14.06 -6.33 -0.89
N ILE A 92 14.26 -5.02 -1.05
CA ILE A 92 15.04 -4.49 -2.16
C ILE A 92 16.53 -4.74 -1.92
N VAL A 93 17.23 -5.36 -2.88
CA VAL A 93 18.65 -5.74 -2.71
C VAL A 93 19.63 -4.56 -2.76
N LYS A 94 19.26 -3.46 -3.41
CA LYS A 94 20.05 -2.22 -3.51
C LYS A 94 19.21 -1.01 -3.07
N PRO A 95 18.79 -0.96 -1.80
CA PRO A 95 17.98 0.15 -1.32
C PRO A 95 18.80 1.45 -1.40
N SER A 96 18.12 2.58 -1.61
CA SER A 96 18.78 3.88 -1.48
C SER A 96 19.33 4.07 -0.06
N ALA A 97 20.40 4.87 0.12
CA ALA A 97 21.00 5.11 1.44
C ALA A 97 20.01 5.65 2.50
N ILE A 98 18.93 6.31 2.08
CA ILE A 98 17.88 6.84 2.96
C ILE A 98 16.76 5.83 3.27
N HIS A 99 16.82 4.62 2.70
CA HIS A 99 15.84 3.55 2.86
C HIS A 99 16.47 2.43 3.69
N LYS A 100 16.40 2.60 5.01
CA LYS A 100 16.68 1.56 6.00
C LYS A 100 15.50 0.59 6.04
N MET A 101 15.80 -0.70 5.96
CA MET A 101 14.79 -1.77 5.93
C MET A 101 14.62 -2.47 7.29
N ASP A 102 15.45 -2.13 8.28
CA ASP A 102 15.53 -2.83 9.57
C ASP A 102 14.19 -2.83 10.31
N ASN A 103 13.48 -1.70 10.31
CA ASN A 103 12.14 -1.61 10.91
C ASN A 103 11.12 -2.48 10.17
N ALA A 104 11.16 -2.49 8.83
CA ALA A 104 10.24 -3.31 8.05
C ALA A 104 10.48 -4.80 8.28
N LEU A 105 11.75 -5.22 8.38
CA LEU A 105 12.13 -6.60 8.67
C LEU A 105 11.79 -7.00 10.12
N ALA A 106 11.98 -6.11 11.09
CA ALA A 106 11.60 -6.33 12.48
C ALA A 106 10.07 -6.46 12.62
N ALA A 107 9.31 -5.54 12.03
CA ALA A 107 7.84 -5.60 12.01
C ALA A 107 7.32 -6.85 11.28
N LEU A 108 7.98 -7.27 10.19
CA LEU A 108 7.65 -8.51 9.49
C LEU A 108 7.88 -9.74 10.37
N LYS A 109 8.96 -9.74 11.16
CA LYS A 109 9.28 -10.82 12.10
C LYS A 109 8.22 -10.95 13.19
N GLU A 110 7.66 -9.85 13.70
CA GLU A 110 6.53 -9.88 14.65
C GLU A 110 5.26 -10.51 14.07
N ARG A 111 5.19 -10.64 12.75
CA ARG A 111 4.06 -11.21 12.01
C ARG A 111 4.37 -12.58 11.41
N ASP A 112 5.50 -13.19 11.77
CA ASP A 112 6.00 -14.43 11.19
C ASP A 112 5.96 -14.41 9.65
N GLY A 113 6.27 -13.25 9.07
CA GLY A 113 6.13 -13.00 7.65
C GLY A 113 7.33 -13.42 6.80
N LEU A 114 7.16 -13.39 5.48
CA LEU A 114 8.16 -13.81 4.50
C LEU A 114 8.82 -12.60 3.83
N ALA A 115 10.15 -12.54 3.85
CA ALA A 115 10.93 -11.55 3.11
C ALA A 115 11.48 -12.17 1.82
N ILE A 116 11.17 -11.56 0.68
CA ILE A 116 11.66 -11.99 -0.64
C ILE A 116 12.59 -10.93 -1.20
N LYS A 117 13.85 -11.30 -1.44
CA LYS A 117 14.81 -10.38 -2.03
C LYS A 117 14.51 -10.18 -3.51
N SER A 118 14.57 -8.92 -3.97
CA SER A 118 14.33 -8.58 -5.37
C SER A 118 15.03 -7.29 -5.78
N ASN A 119 15.33 -7.16 -7.08
CA ASN A 119 15.78 -5.93 -7.72
C ASN A 119 14.70 -5.28 -8.63
N TYR A 120 13.43 -5.68 -8.53
CA TYR A 120 12.39 -5.17 -9.45
C TYR A 120 12.16 -3.65 -9.36
N ASP A 121 12.62 -2.99 -8.29
CA ASP A 121 12.62 -1.53 -8.15
C ASP A 121 13.58 -0.80 -9.13
N GLU A 122 14.42 -1.55 -9.84
CA GLU A 122 15.26 -1.06 -10.92
C GLU A 122 14.46 -0.84 -12.22
N LEU A 123 13.30 -1.50 -12.40
CA LEU A 123 12.47 -1.38 -13.61
C LEU A 123 12.00 0.06 -13.88
N PRO A 124 11.45 0.81 -12.89
CA PRO A 124 11.13 2.22 -13.08
C PRO A 124 12.25 3.08 -13.66
N LYS A 125 13.51 2.79 -13.32
CA LYS A 125 14.67 3.57 -13.77
C LYS A 125 14.86 3.46 -15.29
N GLN A 126 14.52 2.32 -15.91
CA GLN A 126 14.54 2.19 -17.37
C GLN A 126 13.64 3.22 -18.07
N TYR A 127 12.52 3.58 -17.43
CA TYR A 127 11.52 4.51 -17.95
C TYR A 127 11.65 5.93 -17.39
N LYS A 128 12.82 6.27 -16.83
CA LYS A 128 13.09 7.58 -16.19
C LYS A 128 12.09 7.90 -15.08
N ARG A 129 11.58 6.88 -14.39
CA ARG A 129 10.73 7.00 -13.21
C ARG A 129 11.53 6.70 -11.95
N SER A 130 11.05 7.22 -10.82
CA SER A 130 11.65 6.95 -9.51
C SER A 130 11.34 5.51 -9.05
N PRO A 131 12.22 4.89 -8.24
CA PRO A 131 11.89 3.65 -7.54
C PRO A 131 10.57 3.77 -6.77
N GLY A 132 9.78 2.70 -6.73
CA GLY A 132 8.43 2.73 -6.14
C GLY A 132 7.30 3.10 -7.12
N PHE A 133 7.61 3.43 -8.37
CA PHE A 133 6.59 3.67 -9.41
C PHE A 133 6.10 2.35 -10.02
N TYR A 134 5.15 1.68 -9.35
CA TYR A 134 4.65 0.36 -9.79
C TYR A 134 3.22 0.36 -10.34
N GLY A 135 2.55 1.52 -10.33
CA GLY A 135 1.13 1.61 -10.71
C GLY A 135 0.20 0.83 -9.79
N ALA A 136 -1.05 0.63 -10.23
CA ALA A 136 -2.06 -0.08 -9.45
C ALA A 136 -1.77 -1.59 -9.38
N GLY A 137 -1.80 -2.16 -8.17
CA GLY A 137 -1.48 -3.57 -7.91
C GLY A 137 0.01 -3.92 -7.99
N GLY A 138 0.89 -3.01 -8.40
CA GLY A 138 2.31 -3.33 -8.59
C GLY A 138 3.08 -3.65 -7.30
N PHE A 139 2.58 -3.23 -6.13
CA PHE A 139 3.16 -3.63 -4.84
C PHE A 139 2.90 -5.11 -4.51
N THR A 140 1.93 -5.76 -5.16
CA THR A 140 1.58 -7.17 -4.88
C THR A 140 2.30 -8.16 -5.80
N ILE A 141 3.25 -7.72 -6.64
CA ILE A 141 3.91 -8.60 -7.64
C ILE A 141 4.57 -9.81 -6.96
N THR A 142 5.28 -9.61 -5.84
CA THR A 142 5.89 -10.71 -5.10
C THR A 142 4.85 -11.71 -4.58
N LEU A 143 3.70 -11.23 -4.10
CA LEU A 143 2.59 -12.10 -3.71
C LEU A 143 1.99 -12.86 -4.89
N VAL A 144 1.86 -12.22 -6.05
CA VAL A 144 1.37 -12.87 -7.28
C VAL A 144 2.28 -14.03 -7.65
N LEU A 145 3.60 -13.83 -7.60
CA LEU A 145 4.58 -14.89 -7.89
C LEU A 145 4.56 -16.00 -6.84
N LEU A 146 4.28 -15.69 -5.57
CA LEU A 146 4.14 -16.67 -4.49
C LEU A 146 2.74 -17.32 -4.42
N ALA A 147 1.80 -16.93 -5.28
CA ALA A 147 0.40 -17.24 -5.02
C ALA A 147 0.06 -18.73 -5.12
N ASP A 148 0.70 -19.49 -6.01
CA ASP A 148 0.54 -20.95 -6.05
C ASP A 148 1.24 -21.63 -4.86
N TYR A 149 2.46 -21.17 -4.52
CA TYR A 149 3.24 -21.69 -3.39
C TYR A 149 2.54 -21.51 -2.03
N LEU A 150 1.90 -20.35 -1.81
CA LEU A 150 1.20 -20.01 -0.57
C LEU A 150 -0.30 -20.36 -0.61
N ASP A 151 -0.78 -20.98 -1.69
CA ASP A 151 -2.20 -21.29 -1.93
C ASP A 151 -3.11 -20.05 -1.76
N LEU A 152 -2.74 -18.93 -2.37
CA LEU A 152 -3.46 -17.67 -2.24
C LEU A 152 -4.69 -17.64 -3.14
N HIS A 153 -5.81 -17.14 -2.60
CA HIS A 153 -6.95 -16.67 -3.39
C HIS A 153 -7.05 -15.15 -3.45
N THR A 154 -6.45 -14.43 -2.50
CA THR A 154 -6.49 -12.97 -2.42
C THR A 154 -5.11 -12.46 -2.12
N VAL A 155 -4.71 -11.44 -2.88
CA VAL A 155 -3.58 -10.58 -2.53
C VAL A 155 -4.11 -9.21 -2.17
N ALA A 156 -3.52 -8.58 -1.15
CA ALA A 156 -3.97 -7.29 -0.66
C ALA A 156 -2.82 -6.32 -0.47
N ASP A 157 -3.13 -5.02 -0.46
CA ASP A 157 -2.20 -3.98 -0.03
C ASP A 157 -2.88 -2.91 0.84
N GLY A 158 -2.06 -1.99 1.37
CA GLY A 158 -2.47 -0.95 2.31
C GLY A 158 -2.86 0.38 1.66
N ASN A 159 -3.32 0.43 0.40
CA ASN A 159 -3.74 1.69 -0.21
C ASN A 159 -4.90 2.32 0.57
N VAL A 160 -4.69 3.55 1.05
CA VAL A 160 -5.66 4.33 1.85
C VAL A 160 -6.60 5.19 1.00
N LEU A 161 -7.66 5.71 1.61
CA LEU A 161 -8.63 6.62 1.00
C LEU A 161 -7.99 7.79 0.27
N GLU A 162 -6.94 8.39 0.84
CA GLU A 162 -6.24 9.53 0.25
C GLU A 162 -5.54 9.18 -1.07
N THR A 163 -5.30 7.90 -1.30
CA THR A 163 -4.67 7.36 -2.50
C THR A 163 -5.71 6.83 -3.49
N VAL A 164 -6.84 6.30 -3.02
CA VAL A 164 -7.87 5.72 -3.89
C VAL A 164 -8.88 6.76 -4.36
N TYR A 165 -9.32 7.64 -3.46
CA TYR A 165 -10.41 8.60 -3.70
C TYR A 165 -9.95 10.06 -3.69
N LEU A 166 -8.91 10.43 -2.92
CA LEU A 166 -8.46 11.84 -2.82
C LEU A 166 -7.11 12.12 -3.51
N PHE A 167 -6.89 11.58 -4.70
CA PHE A 167 -5.61 11.68 -5.41
C PHE A 167 -5.69 12.51 -6.69
N SER A 168 -5.00 13.64 -6.73
CA SER A 168 -4.91 14.50 -7.92
C SER A 168 -3.47 14.68 -8.40
N ALA A 169 -3.26 15.47 -9.46
CA ALA A 169 -1.92 15.89 -9.89
C ALA A 169 -1.11 16.61 -8.79
N HIS A 170 -1.77 17.10 -7.73
CA HIS A 170 -1.14 17.74 -6.59
C HIS A 170 -0.73 16.75 -5.47
N GLY A 171 -1.10 15.47 -5.60
CA GLY A 171 -0.73 14.39 -4.69
C GLY A 171 -1.88 13.83 -3.85
N HIS A 172 -1.53 13.04 -2.84
CA HIS A 172 -2.46 12.32 -1.97
C HIS A 172 -3.21 13.24 -1.00
N GLY A 173 -4.49 12.94 -0.78
CA GLY A 173 -5.35 13.66 0.18
C GLY A 173 -5.76 15.05 -0.29
N THR A 174 -5.64 15.34 -1.59
CA THR A 174 -5.73 16.71 -2.10
C THR A 174 -7.10 17.10 -2.64
N LYS A 175 -7.75 16.20 -3.39
CA LYS A 175 -9.06 16.45 -4.03
C LYS A 175 -9.72 15.14 -4.39
N TYR A 176 -11.04 15.07 -4.29
CA TYR A 176 -11.79 13.91 -4.75
C TYR A 176 -11.63 13.69 -6.25
N THR A 177 -10.97 12.59 -6.59
CA THR A 177 -10.69 12.14 -7.95
C THR A 177 -10.54 10.62 -7.87
N PRO A 178 -11.66 9.88 -7.89
CA PRO A 178 -11.64 8.43 -7.74
C PRO A 178 -10.89 7.81 -8.92
N ARG A 179 -9.94 6.92 -8.63
CA ARG A 179 -9.22 6.20 -9.67
C ARG A 179 -10.01 4.97 -10.12
N ASP A 180 -9.95 4.68 -11.42
CA ASP A 180 -10.53 3.47 -11.98
C ASP A 180 -9.54 2.29 -11.87
N PHE A 181 -9.93 1.28 -11.11
CA PHE A 181 -9.17 0.05 -10.90
C PHE A 181 -9.77 -1.16 -11.62
N SER A 182 -10.87 -0.99 -12.37
CA SER A 182 -11.63 -2.07 -13.01
C SER A 182 -10.74 -3.03 -13.80
N SER A 183 -9.94 -2.50 -14.72
CA SER A 183 -9.03 -3.28 -15.56
C SER A 183 -8.02 -4.11 -14.76
N VAL A 184 -7.51 -3.58 -13.64
CA VAL A 184 -6.57 -4.31 -12.78
C VAL A 184 -7.31 -5.40 -12.01
N LEU A 185 -8.45 -5.08 -11.39
CA LEU A 185 -9.26 -6.05 -10.66
C LEU A 185 -9.68 -7.23 -11.54
N GLU A 186 -10.13 -6.96 -12.77
CA GLU A 186 -10.49 -7.98 -13.75
C GLU A 186 -9.30 -8.87 -14.15
N ARG A 187 -8.09 -8.30 -14.25
CA ARG A 187 -6.87 -9.06 -14.57
C ARG A 187 -6.50 -10.03 -13.45
N PHE A 188 -6.62 -9.60 -12.20
CA PHE A 188 -6.46 -10.50 -11.05
C PHE A 188 -7.47 -11.64 -11.10
N GLU A 189 -8.76 -11.32 -11.27
CA GLU A 189 -9.84 -12.31 -11.24
C GLU A 189 -9.69 -13.36 -12.35
N LYS A 190 -9.36 -12.92 -13.57
CA LYS A 190 -9.05 -13.83 -14.70
C LYS A 190 -7.89 -14.77 -14.39
N ALA A 191 -6.89 -14.30 -13.65
CA ALA A 191 -5.74 -15.09 -13.23
C ALA A 191 -6.02 -15.99 -11.99
N GLY A 192 -7.27 -16.08 -11.51
CA GLY A 192 -7.61 -16.90 -10.34
C GLY A 192 -7.17 -16.29 -9.00
N LEU A 193 -7.10 -14.95 -8.92
CA LEU A 193 -6.80 -14.19 -7.72
C LEU A 193 -7.80 -13.05 -7.53
N TYR A 194 -8.07 -12.66 -6.29
CA TYR A 194 -8.67 -11.36 -6.02
C TYR A 194 -7.60 -10.37 -5.59
N TYR A 195 -7.68 -9.14 -6.08
CA TYR A 195 -6.93 -8.02 -5.52
C TYR A 195 -7.81 -7.24 -4.55
N SER A 196 -7.35 -7.10 -3.31
CA SER A 196 -8.08 -6.42 -2.26
C SER A 196 -7.34 -5.18 -1.76
N MET A 197 -8.08 -4.10 -1.52
CA MET A 197 -7.57 -2.89 -0.88
C MET A 197 -8.45 -2.60 0.36
N PRO A 198 -8.25 -3.32 1.48
CA PRO A 198 -9.10 -3.17 2.67
C PRO A 198 -9.06 -1.76 3.26
N CYS A 199 -7.96 -1.03 3.06
CA CYS A 199 -7.80 0.35 3.54
C CYS A 199 -8.36 1.41 2.59
N ALA A 200 -8.93 1.04 1.43
CA ALA A 200 -9.30 1.99 0.38
C ALA A 200 -10.34 3.04 0.80
N GLY A 201 -11.15 2.76 1.82
CA GLY A 201 -12.11 3.70 2.40
C GLY A 201 -11.69 4.30 3.73
N LEU A 202 -10.46 4.05 4.18
CA LEU A 202 -9.93 4.49 5.47
C LEU A 202 -8.86 5.55 5.25
N THR A 203 -8.90 6.64 6.01
CA THR A 203 -7.79 7.60 6.01
C THR A 203 -6.62 7.08 6.83
N GLU A 204 -5.50 7.80 6.79
CA GLU A 204 -4.38 7.49 7.69
C GLU A 204 -4.72 7.65 9.18
N VAL A 205 -5.79 8.37 9.54
CA VAL A 205 -6.28 8.42 10.92
C VAL A 205 -6.78 7.04 11.33
N SER A 206 -7.75 6.49 10.58
CA SER A 206 -8.35 5.20 10.89
C SER A 206 -7.34 4.06 10.76
N THR A 207 -6.43 4.08 9.76
CA THR A 207 -5.39 3.04 9.69
C THR A 207 -4.39 3.12 10.83
N THR A 208 -4.11 4.31 11.38
CA THR A 208 -3.27 4.45 12.58
C THR A 208 -3.94 3.82 13.79
N LEU A 209 -5.24 4.06 13.99
CA LEU A 209 -6.02 3.43 15.05
C LEU A 209 -6.03 1.89 14.93
N ILE A 210 -6.32 1.38 13.73
CA ILE A 210 -6.45 -0.06 13.45
C ILE A 210 -5.11 -0.78 13.56
N ALA A 211 -4.01 -0.15 13.14
CA ALA A 211 -2.68 -0.74 13.24
C ALA A 211 -2.27 -0.97 14.70
N GLY A 212 -2.67 -0.05 15.59
CA GLY A 212 -2.32 -0.07 17.01
C GLY A 212 -0.87 0.34 17.26
N GLU A 213 -0.44 0.17 18.51
CA GLU A 213 0.94 0.44 18.93
C GLU A 213 1.86 -0.72 18.54
N SER A 214 3.02 -0.41 17.97
CA SER A 214 4.14 -1.34 17.76
C SER A 214 5.42 -0.54 17.64
N ASP A 215 6.50 -1.07 18.21
CA ASP A 215 7.81 -0.42 18.18
C ASP A 215 8.35 -0.32 16.75
N TYR A 216 8.10 -1.32 15.89
CA TYR A 216 8.70 -1.40 14.57
C TYR A 216 7.77 -0.97 13.43
N VAL A 217 6.45 -0.97 13.65
CA VAL A 217 5.48 -0.54 12.63
C VAL A 217 5.56 0.97 12.45
N MET A 218 6.24 1.40 11.37
CA MET A 218 6.34 2.83 11.07
C MET A 218 6.54 3.12 9.58
N GLY A 219 6.04 4.27 9.14
CA GLY A 219 6.24 4.73 7.76
C GLY A 219 7.61 5.37 7.49
N CYS A 220 8.48 5.47 8.50
CA CYS A 220 9.76 6.16 8.38
C CYS A 220 10.83 5.25 7.75
N MET A 221 11.22 5.57 6.51
CA MET A 221 12.27 4.85 5.80
C MET A 221 13.68 5.18 6.30
N ARG A 222 13.83 6.20 7.16
CA ARG A 222 15.12 6.65 7.73
C ARG A 222 15.29 6.23 9.19
N GLY A 223 14.24 5.66 9.78
CA GLY A 223 14.26 5.18 11.15
C GLY A 223 15.11 3.93 11.30
N ASP A 224 15.44 3.60 12.53
CA ASP A 224 16.35 2.51 12.87
C ASP A 224 15.86 1.82 14.14
N LEU A 225 15.69 0.49 14.07
CA LEU A 225 15.27 -0.40 15.17
C LEU A 225 14.28 0.22 16.16
N GLY A 226 13.09 0.55 15.65
CA GLY A 226 11.98 1.11 16.41
C GLY A 226 12.07 2.61 16.71
N THR A 227 13.15 3.27 16.28
CA THR A 227 13.31 4.72 16.44
C THR A 227 13.02 5.44 15.13
N PRO A 228 11.96 6.27 15.02
CA PRO A 228 11.72 7.10 13.86
C PRO A 228 12.76 8.23 13.77
N CYS A 229 13.04 8.70 12.55
CA CYS A 229 14.02 9.77 12.37
C CYS A 229 13.55 11.13 12.94
N ASN A 230 12.25 11.37 13.10
CA ASN A 230 11.66 12.61 13.63
C ASN A 230 11.96 13.93 12.87
N TYR A 231 12.74 13.90 11.80
CA TYR A 231 13.05 15.09 10.97
C TYR A 231 12.54 15.01 9.53
N CYS A 232 11.58 14.13 9.23
CA CYS A 232 10.95 14.05 7.89
C CYS A 232 9.44 14.35 7.95
N ALA A 233 8.86 14.74 6.81
CA ALA A 233 7.45 15.08 6.73
C ALA A 233 6.49 13.91 7.09
N LYS A 234 6.93 12.65 6.87
CA LYS A 234 6.14 11.47 7.28
C LYS A 234 6.11 11.33 8.80
N CYS A 235 7.24 11.52 9.49
CA CYS A 235 7.29 11.47 10.95
C CYS A 235 6.43 12.58 11.56
N TYR A 236 6.57 13.82 11.08
CA TYR A 236 5.76 14.95 11.54
C TYR A 236 4.26 14.62 11.56
N ARG A 237 3.74 14.07 10.45
CA ARG A 237 2.34 13.69 10.34
C ARG A 237 1.99 12.43 11.14
N LYS A 238 2.72 11.31 10.95
CA LYS A 238 2.37 10.02 11.59
C LYS A 238 2.52 10.08 13.11
N SER A 239 3.52 10.78 13.65
CA SER A 239 3.69 10.95 15.09
C SER A 239 2.53 11.78 15.69
N ALA A 240 2.09 12.83 14.99
CA ALA A 240 0.91 13.59 15.41
C ALA A 240 -0.37 12.73 15.43
N LEU A 241 -0.57 11.88 14.40
CA LEU A 241 -1.69 10.93 14.34
C LEU A 241 -1.65 9.89 15.47
N ALA A 242 -0.46 9.52 15.94
CA ALA A 242 -0.26 8.65 17.09
C ALA A 242 -0.38 9.38 18.45
N GLY A 243 -0.78 10.66 18.48
CA GLY A 243 -0.91 11.42 19.72
C GLY A 243 0.42 11.97 20.29
N HIS A 244 1.49 11.91 19.50
CA HIS A 244 2.82 12.39 19.87
C HIS A 244 3.31 13.44 18.86
N PRO A 245 2.66 14.61 18.77
CA PRO A 245 3.08 15.65 17.84
C PRO A 245 4.53 16.07 18.11
N ILE A 246 5.28 16.27 17.03
CA ILE A 246 6.67 16.72 17.07
C ILE A 246 6.79 18.08 16.39
N ALA A 247 7.88 18.79 16.68
CA ALA A 247 8.17 20.06 16.01
C ALA A 247 8.23 19.89 14.48
N THR A 248 7.79 20.92 13.77
CA THR A 248 7.91 20.98 12.30
C THR A 248 9.36 20.88 11.85
N CYS A 249 9.57 20.45 10.61
CA CYS A 249 10.89 20.33 9.98
C CYS A 249 10.86 20.89 8.55
N PRO A 250 12.02 21.16 7.92
CA PRO A 250 12.06 21.74 6.58
C PRO A 250 11.27 20.96 5.52
N GLU A 251 11.20 19.63 5.63
CA GLU A 251 10.40 18.82 4.72
C GLU A 251 8.89 18.96 4.96
N ALA A 252 8.47 19.04 6.23
CA ALA A 252 7.07 19.26 6.60
C ALA A 252 6.63 20.65 6.15
N GLU A 253 7.42 21.69 6.46
CA GLU A 253 7.21 23.07 6.00
C GLU A 253 7.05 23.14 4.48
N LYS A 254 7.96 22.50 3.73
CA LYS A 254 7.90 22.49 2.27
C LYS A 254 6.59 21.88 1.74
N LYS A 255 5.99 20.92 2.44
CA LYS A 255 4.71 20.32 2.03
C LYS A 255 3.52 21.16 2.49
N ILE A 256 3.53 21.68 3.71
CA ILE A 256 2.46 22.48 4.29
C ILE A 256 2.34 23.83 3.59
N ASN A 257 3.45 24.43 3.16
CA ASN A 257 3.46 25.73 2.50
C ASN A 257 3.07 25.70 1.01
N LYS A 258 2.79 24.53 0.44
CA LYS A 258 2.21 24.44 -0.91
C LYS A 258 0.81 25.04 -0.96
N GLU A 259 0.38 25.39 -2.18
CA GLU A 259 -1.01 25.74 -2.47
C GLU A 259 -1.94 24.58 -2.09
N TYR A 260 -1.65 23.37 -2.56
CA TYR A 260 -2.37 22.16 -2.15
C TYR A 260 -1.56 21.40 -1.09
N VAL A 261 -2.13 21.24 0.11
CA VAL A 261 -1.47 20.55 1.21
C VAL A 261 -1.78 19.05 1.16
N SER A 262 -0.78 18.23 0.84
CA SER A 262 -0.95 16.77 0.82
C SER A 262 -1.31 16.25 2.21
N MET A 263 -2.28 15.33 2.28
CA MET A 263 -2.78 14.75 3.52
C MET A 263 -3.34 15.78 4.52
N LEU A 264 -3.88 16.90 4.00
CA LEU A 264 -4.51 17.92 4.84
C LEU A 264 -5.62 17.39 5.77
N PRO A 265 -6.53 16.47 5.38
CA PRO A 265 -7.59 16.03 6.28
C PRO A 265 -7.02 15.42 7.58
N SER A 266 -6.03 14.53 7.44
CA SER A 266 -5.37 13.87 8.57
C SER A 266 -4.57 14.87 9.43
N LEU A 267 -3.97 15.90 8.82
CA LEU A 267 -3.28 16.96 9.56
C LEU A 267 -4.27 17.82 10.36
N LEU A 268 -5.40 18.22 9.77
CA LEU A 268 -6.43 18.99 10.50
C LEU A 268 -7.08 18.18 11.61
N TRP A 269 -7.29 16.88 11.39
CA TRP A 269 -7.74 15.97 12.45
C TRP A 269 -6.72 15.92 13.60
N ALA A 270 -5.42 15.83 13.31
CA ALA A 270 -4.38 15.87 14.35
C ALA A 270 -4.31 17.23 15.09
N VAL A 271 -4.61 18.34 14.42
CA VAL A 271 -4.73 19.66 15.06
C VAL A 271 -5.88 19.66 16.06
N GLU A 272 -7.06 19.16 15.66
CA GLU A 272 -8.26 19.16 16.51
C GLU A 272 -8.17 18.14 17.66
N ARG A 273 -7.60 16.96 17.42
CA ARG A 273 -7.71 15.80 18.32
C ARG A 273 -6.42 15.41 19.02
N CYS A 274 -5.26 15.81 18.50
CA CYS A 274 -3.96 15.35 18.99
C CYS A 274 -3.01 16.48 19.41
N GLY A 275 -3.47 17.74 19.40
CA GLY A 275 -2.67 18.89 19.83
C GLY A 275 -1.54 19.26 18.86
N LEU A 276 -1.67 18.92 17.58
CA LEU A 276 -0.72 19.40 16.57
C LEU A 276 -0.87 20.93 16.40
N GLU A 277 0.20 21.67 16.63
CA GLU A 277 0.23 23.13 16.45
C GLU A 277 1.05 23.52 15.22
N HIS A 278 0.47 24.33 14.33
CA HIS A 278 1.18 24.90 13.19
C HIS A 278 0.51 26.19 12.70
N PRO A 279 1.25 27.31 12.52
CA PRO A 279 0.66 28.62 12.19
C PRO A 279 -0.26 28.65 10.96
N LYS A 280 0.06 27.85 9.93
CA LYS A 280 -0.77 27.71 8.73
C LYS A 280 -1.96 26.75 8.88
N LEU A 281 -1.89 25.75 9.77
CA LEU A 281 -2.92 24.70 9.86
C LEU A 281 -3.96 25.04 10.92
N SER A 282 -3.53 25.50 12.11
CA SER A 282 -4.38 25.82 13.25
C SER A 282 -5.54 26.79 12.95
N PRO A 283 -5.40 27.83 12.11
CA PRO A 283 -6.51 28.73 11.79
C PRO A 283 -7.48 28.17 10.73
N LEU A 284 -7.15 27.07 10.03
CA LEU A 284 -8.01 26.52 8.98
C LEU A 284 -9.27 25.89 9.59
N LYS A 285 -10.42 26.20 8.98
CA LYS A 285 -11.72 25.61 9.31
C LYS A 285 -12.26 24.90 8.07
N LYS A 286 -12.14 23.58 8.03
CA LYS A 286 -12.70 22.69 7.00
C LYS A 286 -13.48 21.58 7.68
N ASP A 287 -14.49 21.04 7.00
CA ASP A 287 -15.21 19.87 7.50
C ASP A 287 -14.32 18.63 7.46
N ILE A 288 -14.02 18.11 8.65
CA ILE A 288 -13.23 16.89 8.87
C ILE A 288 -14.04 15.81 9.60
N SER A 289 -15.36 15.97 9.70
CA SER A 289 -16.26 15.04 10.42
C SER A 289 -16.29 13.62 9.84
N TRP A 290 -15.73 13.43 8.66
CA TRP A 290 -15.63 12.15 7.96
C TRP A 290 -14.27 11.46 8.10
N VAL A 291 -13.23 12.17 8.59
CA VAL A 291 -11.83 11.74 8.45
C VAL A 291 -11.53 10.45 9.20
N ASP A 292 -12.15 10.20 10.35
CA ASP A 292 -11.99 8.98 11.14
C ASP A 292 -12.98 7.86 10.78
N LYS A 293 -13.85 8.08 9.78
CA LYS A 293 -14.86 7.12 9.33
C LYS A 293 -14.40 6.30 8.12
N TRP A 294 -15.06 5.17 7.89
CA TRP A 294 -14.87 4.31 6.73
C TRP A 294 -15.84 4.63 5.61
N TYR A 295 -15.35 5.00 4.41
CA TYR A 295 -16.21 5.20 3.24
C TYR A 295 -16.79 3.88 2.72
N ALA A 296 -18.08 3.66 2.98
CA ALA A 296 -18.74 2.35 2.81
C ALA A 296 -18.71 1.82 1.35
N ASP A 297 -18.79 2.69 0.35
CA ASP A 297 -18.76 2.28 -1.07
C ASP A 297 -17.41 1.67 -1.49
N SER A 298 -16.36 1.86 -0.68
CA SER A 298 -15.06 1.21 -0.88
C SER A 298 -15.10 -0.30 -0.66
N ILE A 299 -16.18 -0.86 -0.09
CA ILE A 299 -16.39 -2.31 0.10
C ILE A 299 -16.26 -3.10 -1.20
N LYS A 300 -16.43 -2.44 -2.36
CA LYS A 300 -16.19 -3.03 -3.68
C LYS A 300 -14.75 -3.51 -3.89
N TYR A 301 -13.78 -2.97 -3.15
CA TYR A 301 -12.38 -3.40 -3.17
C TYR A 301 -12.07 -4.50 -2.14
N VAL A 302 -13.08 -5.02 -1.44
CA VAL A 302 -12.98 -6.19 -0.57
C VAL A 302 -13.74 -7.34 -1.24
N PRO A 303 -13.07 -8.50 -1.48
CA PRO A 303 -13.71 -9.68 -2.08
C PRO A 303 -14.94 -10.10 -1.28
N GLY A 304 -16.02 -10.51 -1.97
CA GLY A 304 -17.32 -10.79 -1.34
C GLY A 304 -17.24 -11.68 -0.10
N LYS A 305 -16.48 -12.77 -0.17
CA LYS A 305 -16.28 -13.72 0.93
C LYS A 305 -15.52 -13.18 2.14
N LEU A 306 -14.82 -12.04 2.01
CA LEU A 306 -14.07 -11.41 3.10
C LEU A 306 -14.85 -10.26 3.75
N ARG A 307 -15.97 -9.81 3.15
CA ARG A 307 -16.68 -8.59 3.56
C ARG A 307 -17.23 -8.69 4.97
N GLU A 308 -17.84 -9.81 5.36
CA GLU A 308 -18.40 -10.00 6.69
C GLU A 308 -17.33 -9.91 7.78
N PHE A 309 -16.20 -10.60 7.60
CA PHE A 309 -15.05 -10.50 8.51
C PHE A 309 -14.55 -9.06 8.56
N PHE A 310 -14.33 -8.44 7.41
CA PHE A 310 -13.83 -7.07 7.29
C PHE A 310 -14.72 -6.06 8.01
N THR A 311 -16.04 -6.07 7.78
CA THR A 311 -16.97 -5.13 8.43
C THR A 311 -17.04 -5.36 9.93
N LYS A 312 -17.04 -6.62 10.38
CA LYS A 312 -16.97 -6.94 11.80
C LYS A 312 -15.69 -6.41 12.44
N ARG A 313 -14.54 -6.52 11.77
CA ARG A 313 -13.28 -5.93 12.27
C ARG A 313 -13.37 -4.42 12.38
N LEU A 314 -13.98 -3.72 11.42
CA LEU A 314 -14.20 -2.27 11.54
C LEU A 314 -15.05 -1.93 12.77
N GLU A 315 -16.12 -2.68 13.02
CA GLU A 315 -16.96 -2.53 14.22
C GLU A 315 -16.17 -2.79 15.52
N ASP A 316 -15.35 -3.84 15.57
CA ASP A 316 -14.48 -4.15 16.70
C ASP A 316 -13.51 -2.99 17.02
N PHE A 317 -13.05 -2.27 16.01
CA PHE A 317 -12.20 -1.08 16.14
C PHE A 317 -12.98 0.22 16.37
N GLY A 318 -14.32 0.16 16.43
CA GLY A 318 -15.17 1.33 16.62
C GLY A 318 -15.20 2.29 15.43
N ILE A 319 -14.88 1.81 14.22
CA ILE A 319 -14.89 2.63 13.01
C ILE A 319 -16.31 2.72 12.44
N GLU A 320 -16.88 3.92 12.48
CA GLU A 320 -18.19 4.19 11.89
C GLU A 320 -18.15 4.20 10.35
N SER A 321 -19.28 3.86 9.74
CA SER A 321 -19.45 3.97 8.28
C SER A 321 -19.80 5.41 7.88
N LEU A 322 -19.11 5.90 6.86
CA LEU A 322 -19.47 7.08 6.08
C LEU A 322 -20.29 6.63 4.87
N HIS A 323 -21.57 7.03 4.86
CA HIS A 323 -22.46 6.83 3.72
C HIS A 323 -22.60 8.12 2.92
N GLY A 324 -22.62 7.98 1.59
CA GLY A 324 -22.68 9.11 0.68
C GLY A 324 -21.30 9.73 0.41
N VAL A 325 -21.14 10.23 -0.81
CA VAL A 325 -19.85 10.69 -1.33
C VAL A 325 -19.62 12.20 -1.12
N SER A 326 -20.67 12.96 -0.78
CA SER A 326 -20.64 14.43 -0.72
C SER A 326 -19.50 14.99 0.14
N PRO A 327 -19.24 14.50 1.37
CA PRO A 327 -18.15 15.03 2.19
C PRO A 327 -16.77 14.87 1.55
N LEU A 328 -16.59 13.80 0.77
CA LEU A 328 -15.36 13.59 0.00
C LEU A 328 -15.32 14.50 -1.23
N GLN A 329 -16.41 14.59 -1.99
CA GLN A 329 -16.50 15.42 -3.20
C GLN A 329 -16.24 16.91 -2.96
N GLU A 330 -16.72 17.41 -1.82
CA GLU A 330 -16.54 18.81 -1.41
C GLU A 330 -15.12 19.08 -0.88
N TRP A 331 -14.32 18.03 -0.64
CA TRP A 331 -12.97 18.16 -0.13
C TRP A 331 -11.99 18.69 -1.18
N GLU A 332 -11.30 19.78 -0.82
CA GLU A 332 -10.14 20.29 -1.52
C GLU A 332 -9.09 20.78 -0.52
N SER A 333 -7.83 20.43 -0.74
CA SER A 333 -6.70 20.76 0.17
C SER A 333 -6.01 22.10 -0.11
N ARG A 334 -6.62 22.90 -0.98
CA ARG A 334 -6.18 24.26 -1.28
C ARG A 334 -6.41 25.19 -0.09
#